data_AF-A0AAV3SD32-F1
#
_entry.id   AF-A0AAV3SD32-F1
#
_cell.length_a   1.000
_cell.length_b   1.000
_cell.length_c   1.000
_cell.angle_alpha   90.00
_cell.angle_beta   90.00
_cell.angle_gamma   90.00
#
_symmetry.space_group_name_H-M   'P 1'
#
loop_
_entity.id
_entity.type
_entity.pdbx_description
1 polymer ?
#
loop_
_entity_poly.entity_id
_entity_poly.type
_entity_poly.pdbx_seq_one_letter_code
_entity_poly.pdbx_strand_id
1 'polypeptide(L)'
;MPTFDADTTDINAFEVEDADLYIFSQYFDQEEVFAELHEYYNSEQYRFEIPTGEMDRIESFLDEYFYDLNRVAPDAIEPFCVVKEKYTDHADILRNSAYHTGRGSNTVFVMQDRLSAEQAVERGATPLADADTSFRL
;
A
#
# COMPACT_ATOMS: atom_id res chain seq x y z
N MET A 1 25.90 14.04 16.78
CA MET A 1 25.61 14.71 15.49
C MET A 1 24.10 14.70 15.35
N PRO A 2 23.45 15.81 14.99
CA PRO A 2 22.08 15.70 14.51
C PRO A 2 22.19 14.94 13.18
N THR A 3 21.66 13.73 13.13
CA THR A 3 21.26 13.14 11.84
C THR A 3 20.29 14.16 11.26
N PHE A 4 20.69 14.81 10.17
CA PHE A 4 19.71 15.42 9.30
C PHE A 4 18.88 14.23 8.84
N ASP A 5 17.72 14.02 9.44
CA ASP A 5 16.65 13.28 8.79
C ASP A 5 16.45 14.03 7.46
N ALA A 6 17.11 13.57 6.41
CA ALA A 6 16.66 13.92 5.07
C ALA A 6 15.21 13.46 5.05
N ASP A 7 14.27 14.36 4.76
CA ASP A 7 12.86 14.04 4.69
C ASP A 7 12.65 12.97 3.60
N THR A 8 12.85 11.70 3.95
CA THR A 8 12.59 10.55 3.08
C THR A 8 11.11 10.26 3.14
N THR A 9 10.56 9.86 1.99
CA THR A 9 9.15 9.47 1.93
C THR A 9 9.06 7.96 2.14
N ASP A 10 8.43 7.55 3.25
CA ASP A 10 8.16 6.14 3.53
C ASP A 10 7.11 5.58 2.56
N ILE A 11 7.43 4.45 1.94
CA ILE A 11 6.53 3.71 1.04
C ILE A 11 6.37 2.30 1.57
N ASN A 12 5.14 1.82 1.71
CA ASN A 12 4.90 0.41 2.07
C ASN A 12 4.62 -0.42 0.82
N ALA A 13 5.43 -1.44 0.60
CA ALA A 13 5.26 -2.44 -0.44
C ALA A 13 4.70 -3.72 0.18
N PHE A 14 3.49 -4.10 -0.22
CA PHE A 14 2.77 -5.25 0.32
C PHE A 14 3.04 -6.49 -0.52
N GLU A 15 3.59 -7.53 0.10
CA GLU A 15 3.84 -8.82 -0.54
C GLU A 15 2.53 -9.58 -0.78
N VAL A 16 2.39 -10.13 -1.98
CA VAL A 16 1.25 -10.95 -2.42
C VAL A 16 1.63 -12.43 -2.32
N GLU A 17 0.99 -13.17 -1.41
CA GLU A 17 1.32 -14.55 -1.06
C GLU A 17 1.20 -15.50 -2.27
N ASP A 18 0.21 -15.27 -3.14
CA ASP A 18 -0.11 -16.13 -4.28
C ASP A 18 0.59 -15.76 -5.61
N ALA A 19 1.36 -14.66 -5.66
CA ALA A 19 1.82 -14.09 -6.92
C ALA A 19 3.31 -13.69 -6.99
N ASP A 20 4.11 -13.95 -5.94
CA ASP A 20 5.55 -13.64 -5.87
C ASP A 20 5.85 -12.19 -6.35
N LEU A 21 5.03 -11.24 -5.90
CA LEU A 21 5.14 -9.83 -6.25
C LEU A 21 4.75 -8.94 -5.08
N TYR A 22 5.18 -7.69 -5.15
CA TYR A 22 4.89 -6.65 -4.19
C TYR A 22 4.01 -5.59 -4.85
N ILE A 23 3.03 -5.08 -4.11
CA ILE A 23 2.16 -4.00 -4.57
C ILE A 23 2.28 -2.76 -3.69
N PHE A 24 2.21 -1.60 -4.30
CA PHE A 24 2.03 -0.33 -3.59
C PHE A 24 1.38 0.71 -4.50
N SER A 25 0.62 1.64 -3.91
CA SER A 25 -0.09 2.70 -4.65
C SER A 25 0.52 4.07 -4.52
N GLN A 26 1.71 4.18 -3.92
CA GLN A 26 2.40 5.46 -3.84
C GLN A 26 2.60 5.99 -5.25
N TYR A 27 2.02 7.15 -5.53
CA TYR A 27 2.24 7.83 -6.80
C TYR A 27 3.55 8.62 -6.73
N PHE A 28 4.36 8.52 -7.78
CA PHE A 28 5.60 9.28 -7.90
C PHE A 28 5.38 10.46 -8.85
N ASP A 29 5.46 11.67 -8.32
CA ASP A 29 5.47 12.90 -9.13
C ASP A 29 6.80 13.11 -9.87
N GLN A 30 7.87 12.42 -9.44
CA GLN A 30 9.19 12.50 -10.06
C GLN A 30 9.20 11.69 -11.37
N GLU A 31 9.41 12.38 -12.49
CA GLU A 31 9.39 11.78 -13.83
C GLU A 31 10.40 10.64 -13.98
N GLU A 32 11.60 10.79 -13.40
CA GLU A 32 12.66 9.78 -13.43
C GLU A 32 12.26 8.49 -12.71
N VAL A 33 11.63 8.62 -11.53
CA VAL A 33 11.17 7.48 -10.73
C VAL A 33 9.99 6.80 -11.40
N PHE A 34 9.03 7.59 -11.90
CA PHE A 34 7.88 7.06 -12.61
C PHE A 34 8.31 6.35 -13.90
N ALA A 35 9.27 6.88 -14.65
CA ALA A 35 9.75 6.27 -15.89
C ALA A 35 10.41 4.90 -15.67
N GLU A 36 11.22 4.75 -14.60
CA GLU A 36 11.83 3.47 -14.24
C GLU A 36 10.78 2.43 -13.81
N LEU A 37 9.78 2.86 -13.04
CA LEU A 37 8.72 1.99 -12.51
C LEU A 37 7.55 1.80 -13.48
N HIS A 38 7.52 2.54 -14.59
CA HIS A 38 6.41 2.56 -15.53
C HIS A 38 6.11 1.17 -16.10
N GLU A 39 7.13 0.34 -16.30
CA GLU A 39 6.94 -1.04 -16.77
C GLU A 39 6.14 -1.91 -15.80
N TYR A 40 6.16 -1.58 -14.51
CA TYR A 40 5.43 -2.27 -13.45
C TYR A 40 4.14 -1.55 -13.04
N TYR A 41 3.83 -0.41 -13.66
CA TYR A 41 2.64 0.36 -13.32
C TYR A 41 1.38 -0.22 -13.97
N ASN A 42 0.47 -0.71 -13.14
CA ASN A 42 -0.84 -1.19 -13.57
C ASN A 42 -1.83 -0.03 -13.64
N SER A 43 -2.02 0.55 -14.83
CA SER A 43 -2.94 1.67 -15.05
C SER A 43 -4.43 1.35 -14.86
N GLU A 44 -4.83 0.08 -14.93
CA GLU A 44 -6.21 -0.33 -14.65
C GLU A 44 -6.51 -0.28 -13.15
N GLN A 45 -5.49 -0.60 -12.34
CA GLN A 45 -5.61 -0.71 -10.89
C GLN A 45 -4.93 0.46 -10.14
N TYR A 46 -4.34 1.41 -10.87
CA TYR A 46 -3.65 2.59 -10.35
C TYR A 46 -2.60 2.27 -9.27
N ARG A 47 -1.81 1.22 -9.50
CA ARG A 47 -0.78 0.76 -8.55
C ARG A 47 0.43 0.16 -9.25
N PHE A 48 1.54 0.05 -8.55
CA PHE A 48 2.74 -0.64 -9.01
C PHE A 48 2.70 -2.10 -8.56
N GLU A 49 3.07 -3.03 -9.46
CA GLU A 49 3.13 -4.47 -9.21
C GLU A 49 4.56 -4.95 -9.54
N ILE A 50 5.44 -4.94 -8.55
CA ILE A 50 6.86 -5.26 -8.72
C ILE A 50 7.10 -6.75 -8.44
N PRO A 51 7.68 -7.52 -9.36
CA PRO A 51 8.08 -8.89 -9.08
C PRO A 51 9.11 -8.95 -7.93
N THR A 52 9.01 -9.95 -7.04
CA THR A 52 9.94 -10.11 -5.92
C THR A 52 11.42 -10.14 -6.36
N GLY A 53 11.70 -10.67 -7.55
CA GLY A 53 13.06 -10.70 -8.12
C GLY A 53 13.65 -9.34 -8.49
N GLU A 54 12.82 -8.33 -8.76
CA GLU A 54 13.27 -6.97 -9.09
C GLU A 54 13.27 -6.04 -7.86
N MET A 55 12.68 -6.45 -6.74
CA MET A 55 12.53 -5.62 -5.54
C MET A 55 13.83 -5.08 -4.99
N ASP A 56 14.90 -5.88 -4.93
CA ASP A 56 16.20 -5.41 -4.41
C ASP A 56 16.79 -4.27 -5.26
N ARG A 57 16.58 -4.34 -6.59
CA ARG A 57 17.00 -3.29 -7.52
C ARG A 57 16.13 -2.04 -7.36
N ILE A 58 14.81 -2.22 -7.28
CA ILE A 58 13.86 -1.11 -7.14
C ILE A 58 14.04 -0.38 -5.81
N GLU A 59 14.25 -1.11 -4.71
CA GLU A 59 14.51 -0.52 -3.40
C GLU A 59 15.80 0.30 -3.40
N SER A 60 16.88 -0.25 -3.98
CA SER A 60 18.14 0.48 -4.12
C SER A 60 17.98 1.75 -4.96
N PHE A 61 17.21 1.67 -6.05
CA PHE A 61 16.91 2.81 -6.90
C PHE A 61 16.10 3.86 -6.13
N LEU A 62 15.04 3.47 -5.43
CA LEU A 62 14.19 4.38 -4.64
C LEU A 62 14.95 5.08 -3.52
N ASP A 63 15.89 4.40 -2.86
CA ASP A 63 16.77 4.98 -1.83
C ASP A 63 17.59 6.16 -2.40
N GLU A 64 18.08 6.06 -3.64
CA GLU A 64 18.79 7.16 -4.32
C GLU A 64 17.92 8.41 -4.53
N TYR A 65 16.59 8.24 -4.55
CA TYR A 65 15.60 9.33 -4.68
C TYR A 65 14.93 9.70 -3.36
N PHE A 66 15.51 9.32 -2.22
CA PHE A 66 14.98 9.60 -0.88
C PHE A 66 13.61 8.95 -0.61
N TYR A 67 13.37 7.77 -1.19
CA TYR A 67 12.20 6.95 -0.90
C TYR A 67 12.61 5.73 -0.10
N ASP A 68 12.05 5.58 1.10
CA ASP A 68 12.33 4.43 1.98
C ASP A 68 11.26 3.37 1.79
N LEU A 69 11.60 2.29 1.06
CA LEU A 69 10.65 1.22 0.75
C LEU A 69 10.64 0.17 1.86
N ASN A 70 9.50 0.07 2.53
CA ASN A 70 9.21 -0.88 3.59
C ASN A 70 8.48 -2.10 3.03
N ARG A 71 9.14 -3.27 3.03
CA ARG A 71 8.53 -4.53 2.63
C ARG A 71 7.61 -5.06 3.75
N VAL A 72 6.32 -5.17 3.46
CA VAL A 72 5.30 -5.67 4.39
C VAL A 72 4.87 -7.07 3.95
N ALA A 73 5.26 -8.07 4.75
CA ALA A 73 4.85 -9.46 4.56
C ALA A 73 3.33 -9.64 4.70
N PRO A 74 2.72 -10.68 4.09
CA PRO A 74 1.28 -10.92 4.17
C PRO A 74 0.77 -11.13 5.61
N ASP A 75 1.59 -11.68 6.51
CA ASP A 75 1.24 -11.81 7.93
C ASP A 75 1.37 -10.50 8.73
N ALA A 76 1.97 -9.46 8.17
CA ALA A 76 2.16 -8.14 8.80
C ALA A 76 1.26 -7.05 8.20
N ILE A 77 0.37 -7.40 7.26
CA ILE A 77 -0.51 -6.47 6.55
C ILE A 77 -1.72 -6.02 7.38
N GLU A 78 -2.11 -6.81 8.38
CA GLU A 78 -3.27 -6.56 9.24
C GLU A 78 -3.41 -5.11 9.77
N PRO A 79 -2.36 -4.45 10.33
CA PRO A 79 -2.47 -3.08 10.83
C PRO A 79 -2.71 -2.03 9.73
N PHE A 80 -2.49 -2.38 8.46
CA PHE A 80 -2.78 -1.52 7.31
C PHE A 80 -4.16 -1.80 6.72
N CYS A 81 -4.84 -2.86 7.18
CA CYS A 81 -6.12 -3.29 6.64
C CYS A 81 -7.29 -2.71 7.43
N VAL A 82 -8.25 -2.15 6.70
CA VAL A 82 -9.53 -1.69 7.24
C VAL A 82 -10.69 -2.27 6.44
N VAL A 83 -11.83 -2.45 7.10
CA VAL A 83 -13.03 -3.07 6.55
C VAL A 83 -14.17 -2.07 6.61
N LYS A 84 -14.91 -1.93 5.51
CA LYS A 84 -16.09 -1.06 5.44
C LYS A 84 -17.18 -1.65 4.57
N GLU A 85 -18.44 -1.32 4.85
CA GLU A 85 -19.58 -1.82 4.09
C GLU A 85 -19.62 -1.27 2.66
N LYS A 86 -19.87 -2.14 1.67
CA LYS A 86 -19.82 -1.82 0.21
C LYS A 86 -20.72 -0.66 -0.24
N TYR A 87 -21.78 -0.36 0.50
CA TYR A 87 -22.81 0.62 0.12
C TYR A 87 -22.72 1.95 0.87
N THR A 88 -21.61 2.19 1.56
CA THR A 88 -21.35 3.43 2.28
C THR A 88 -20.42 4.34 1.48
N ASP A 89 -20.39 5.65 1.74
CA ASP A 89 -19.45 6.55 1.07
C ASP A 89 -18.02 6.27 1.58
N HIS A 90 -17.13 5.87 0.68
CA HIS A 90 -15.74 5.49 0.98
C HIS A 90 -14.74 6.01 -0.05
N ALA A 91 -15.07 7.09 -0.77
CA ALA A 91 -14.19 7.69 -1.79
C ALA A 91 -12.86 8.18 -1.19
N ASP A 92 -12.90 8.79 0.01
CA ASP A 92 -11.69 9.23 0.71
C ASP A 92 -10.79 8.06 1.13
N ILE A 93 -11.39 6.91 1.49
CA ILE A 93 -10.65 5.71 1.90
C ILE A 93 -10.02 5.05 0.67
N LEU A 94 -10.77 4.96 -0.43
CA LEU A 94 -10.28 4.46 -1.72
C LEU A 94 -9.02 5.20 -2.19
N ARG A 95 -9.01 6.53 -2.06
CA ARG A 95 -7.89 7.37 -2.49
C ARG A 95 -6.58 7.04 -1.76
N ASN A 96 -6.67 6.62 -0.51
CA ASN A 96 -5.51 6.30 0.32
C ASN A 96 -5.26 4.78 0.42
N SER A 97 -5.98 3.97 -0.37
CA SER A 97 -5.86 2.51 -0.38
C SER A 97 -4.91 2.03 -1.48
N ALA A 98 -3.96 1.17 -1.10
CA ALA A 98 -3.08 0.46 -2.01
C ALA A 98 -3.76 -0.69 -2.73
N TYR A 99 -4.71 -1.32 -2.07
CA TYR A 99 -5.48 -2.42 -2.62
C TYR A 99 -6.86 -2.46 -1.98
N HIS A 100 -7.85 -2.94 -2.70
CA HIS A 100 -9.15 -3.24 -2.10
C HIS A 100 -9.79 -4.45 -2.76
N THR A 101 -10.53 -5.22 -1.98
CA THR A 101 -11.30 -6.36 -2.48
C THR A 101 -12.62 -6.52 -1.74
N GLY A 102 -13.65 -6.89 -2.48
CA GLY A 102 -14.98 -7.08 -1.93
C GLY A 102 -15.17 -8.47 -1.35
N ARG A 103 -15.37 -8.60 -0.03
CA ARG A 103 -15.77 -9.86 0.64
C ARG A 103 -17.19 -9.77 1.20
N GLY A 104 -18.12 -10.50 0.58
CA GLY A 104 -19.53 -10.50 1.01
C GLY A 104 -20.15 -9.11 0.92
N SER A 105 -20.73 -8.62 2.02
CA SER A 105 -21.28 -7.26 2.18
C SER A 105 -20.21 -6.19 2.45
N ASN A 106 -18.96 -6.59 2.69
CA ASN A 106 -17.88 -5.72 3.11
C ASN A 106 -16.82 -5.58 2.02
N THR A 107 -16.06 -4.50 2.08
CA THR A 107 -14.86 -4.28 1.31
C THR A 107 -13.70 -4.19 2.28
N VAL A 108 -12.65 -4.95 2.00
CA VAL A 108 -11.36 -4.83 2.69
C VAL A 108 -10.51 -3.87 1.89
N PHE A 109 -9.93 -2.88 2.56
CA PHE A 109 -8.99 -1.92 2.02
C PHE A 109 -7.64 -2.13 2.70
N VAL A 110 -6.61 -2.33 1.92
CA VAL A 110 -5.21 -2.23 2.35
C VAL A 110 -4.82 -0.78 2.14
N MET A 111 -4.48 -0.08 3.22
CA MET A 111 -4.10 1.32 3.17
C MET A 111 -2.63 1.46 2.85
N GLN A 112 -2.24 2.55 2.19
CA GLN A 112 -0.84 2.79 1.79
C GLN A 112 0.11 2.94 3.00
N ASP A 113 -0.42 3.32 4.16
CA ASP A 113 0.32 3.52 5.40
C ASP A 113 -0.60 3.43 6.64
N ARG A 114 -0.02 3.41 7.84
CA ARG A 114 -0.77 3.29 9.10
C ARG A 114 -1.63 4.51 9.41
N LEU A 115 -1.15 5.72 9.13
CA LEU A 115 -1.90 6.95 9.34
C LEU A 115 -3.16 6.95 8.45
N SER A 116 -3.04 6.47 7.20
CA SER A 116 -4.17 6.27 6.31
C SER A 116 -5.19 5.25 6.87
N ALA A 117 -4.73 4.17 7.50
CA ALA A 117 -5.60 3.22 8.21
C ALA A 117 -6.32 3.86 9.40
N GLU A 118 -5.62 4.61 10.25
CA GLU A 118 -6.22 5.33 11.37
C GLU A 118 -7.27 6.34 10.89
N GLN A 119 -6.96 7.12 9.85
CA GLN A 119 -7.90 8.05 9.24
C GLN A 119 -9.14 7.34 8.68
N ALA A 120 -8.98 6.16 8.07
CA ALA A 120 -10.12 5.40 7.57
C ALA A 120 -11.03 4.94 8.73
N VAL A 121 -10.45 4.57 9.87
CA VAL A 121 -11.20 4.21 11.09
C VAL A 121 -11.99 5.41 11.62
N GLU A 122 -11.39 6.61 11.66
CA GLU A 122 -12.10 7.85 12.01
C GLU A 122 -13.28 8.16 11.06
N ARG A 123 -13.21 7.65 9.83
CA ARG A 123 -14.26 7.77 8.79
C ARG A 123 -15.27 6.60 8.81
N GLY A 124 -15.28 5.82 9.88
CA GLY A 124 -16.22 4.73 10.11
C GLY A 124 -15.85 3.41 9.44
N ALA A 125 -14.58 3.21 9.07
CA ALA A 125 -14.08 1.87 8.80
C ALA A 125 -13.77 1.13 10.12
N THR A 126 -13.74 -0.19 10.06
CA THR A 126 -13.36 -1.06 11.19
C THR A 126 -11.97 -1.62 10.92
N PRO A 127 -11.02 -1.59 11.87
CA PRO A 127 -9.75 -2.29 11.72
C PRO A 127 -9.96 -3.77 11.39
N LEU A 128 -9.11 -4.37 10.55
CA LEU A 128 -9.23 -5.79 10.24
C LEU A 128 -9.14 -6.66 11.51
N ALA A 129 -8.29 -6.28 12.46
CA ALA A 129 -8.14 -6.96 13.75
C ALA A 129 -9.43 -7.02 14.59
N ASP A 130 -10.32 -6.03 14.44
CA ASP A 130 -11.61 -5.96 15.13
C ASP A 130 -12.76 -6.54 14.29
N ALA A 131 -12.50 -6.88 13.02
CA ALA A 131 -13.50 -7.47 12.14
C ALA A 131 -13.52 -9.01 12.27
N ASP A 132 -14.71 -9.61 12.20
CA ASP A 132 -14.89 -11.05 11.99
C ASP A 132 -14.51 -11.46 10.54
N THR A 133 -13.34 -11.05 10.06
CA THR A 133 -12.84 -11.33 8.71
C THR A 133 -11.32 -11.41 8.74
N SER A 134 -10.77 -12.53 8.27
CA SER A 134 -9.34 -12.65 7.98
C SER A 134 -9.07 -12.26 6.53
N PHE A 135 -8.02 -11.47 6.30
CA PHE A 135 -7.55 -11.12 4.97
C PHE A 135 -6.04 -11.31 4.89
N ARG A 136 -5.60 -11.88 3.77
CA ARG A 136 -4.22 -11.96 3.31
C ARG A 136 -4.23 -11.53 1.86
N LEU A 137 -3.15 -10.87 1.47
CA LEU A 137 -2.96 -10.34 0.14
C LEU A 137 -2.36 -11.39 -0.78
#